data_AF-H0T6N5-F1
#
_entry.id   AF-H0T6N5-F1
#
_cell.length_a   1.000
_cell.length_b   1.000
_cell.length_c   1.000
_cell.angle_alpha   90.00
_cell.angle_beta   90.00
_cell.angle_gamma   90.00
#
_symmetry.space_group_name_H-M   'P 1'
#
loop_
_entity.id
_entity.type
_entity.pdbx_description
1 polymer ?
#
loop_
_entity_poly.entity_id
_entity_poly.type
_entity_poly.pdbx_seq_one_letter_code
_entity_poly.pdbx_strand_id
1 'polypeptide(L)'
;MDWDHVGSRSCDWVPGCFYLIRRSAIDQVGLFDPRFFVYYEEVDHCRRMKQAGWHVTYFGDTTVVHIGGESAKADAGLTAAGRQIARLQIESEMLYFRKYHGLSGLLAFLVLTGCGAMLDLLKDLVRPSQGRPRNAQRQKLKLSLSLLGPTGWATRPTR
;
A
#
# COMPACT_ATOMS: atom_id res chain seq x y z
N MET A 1 1.25 -12.41 17.62
CA MET A 1 1.58 -13.16 16.39
C MET A 1 2.90 -13.82 16.68
N ASP A 2 2.89 -15.13 16.90
CA ASP A 2 4.08 -15.92 17.29
C ASP A 2 4.79 -16.41 16.03
N TRP A 3 5.28 -15.48 15.21
CA TRP A 3 6.10 -15.82 14.06
C TRP A 3 7.56 -15.64 14.42
N ASP A 4 8.30 -16.74 14.46
CA ASP A 4 9.72 -16.79 14.79
C ASP A 4 10.64 -16.31 13.67
N HIS A 5 10.09 -16.05 12.47
CA HIS A 5 10.84 -15.69 11.26
C HIS A 5 11.91 -16.71 10.84
N VAL A 6 11.85 -17.93 11.39
CA VAL A 6 12.79 -19.01 11.12
C VAL A 6 12.30 -19.84 9.93
N GLY A 7 13.21 -20.07 9.00
CA GLY A 7 13.01 -20.93 7.83
C GLY A 7 12.17 -20.29 6.71
N SER A 8 12.28 -20.90 5.54
CA SER A 8 11.58 -20.43 4.34
C SER A 8 10.11 -20.85 4.32
N ARG A 9 9.21 -19.94 3.92
CA ARG A 9 7.76 -20.19 3.90
C ARG A 9 7.07 -19.55 2.71
N SER A 10 6.05 -20.23 2.18
CA SER A 10 5.15 -19.67 1.17
C SER A 10 4.33 -18.50 1.77
N CYS A 11 4.12 -17.45 0.98
CA CYS A 11 3.34 -16.29 1.39
C CYS A 11 2.56 -15.69 0.20
N ASP A 12 1.74 -14.68 0.49
CA ASP A 12 0.98 -13.99 -0.57
C ASP A 12 1.79 -12.93 -1.29
N TRP A 13 2.67 -12.24 -0.55
CA TRP A 13 3.58 -11.22 -1.06
C TRP A 13 4.78 -11.07 -0.12
N VAL A 14 5.86 -10.48 -0.63
CA VAL A 14 7.04 -10.10 0.16
C VAL A 14 7.33 -8.60 -0.01
N PRO A 15 7.92 -7.91 0.97
CA PRO A 15 8.25 -6.49 0.87
C PRO A 15 9.17 -6.16 -0.32
N GLY A 16 8.86 -5.08 -1.05
CA GLY A 16 9.63 -4.67 -2.22
C GLY A 16 11.04 -4.16 -1.92
N CYS A 17 11.39 -3.90 -0.64
CA CYS A 17 12.69 -3.39 -0.24
C CYS A 17 13.85 -4.36 -0.51
N PHE A 18 13.57 -5.66 -0.60
CA PHE A 18 14.52 -6.66 -1.07
C PHE A 18 13.76 -7.79 -1.76
N TYR A 19 13.94 -7.91 -3.08
CA TYR A 19 13.10 -8.76 -3.92
C TYR A 19 13.97 -9.46 -4.98
N LEU A 20 13.97 -10.79 -4.98
CA LEU A 20 14.70 -11.62 -5.94
C LEU A 20 13.72 -12.37 -6.83
N ILE A 21 13.97 -12.35 -8.14
CA ILE A 21 13.06 -12.89 -9.14
C ILE A 21 13.84 -13.73 -10.14
N ARG A 22 13.31 -14.90 -10.49
CA ARG A 22 13.84 -15.68 -11.59
C ARG A 22 13.60 -14.92 -12.90
N ARG A 23 14.64 -14.85 -13.75
CA ARG A 23 14.53 -14.25 -15.09
C ARG A 23 13.37 -14.84 -15.89
N SER A 24 13.23 -16.17 -15.91
CA SER A 24 12.14 -16.85 -16.61
C SER A 24 10.75 -16.45 -16.10
N ALA A 25 10.61 -16.12 -14.81
CA ALA A 25 9.35 -15.61 -14.26
C ALA A 25 9.06 -14.20 -14.77
N ILE A 26 10.09 -13.34 -14.88
CA ILE A 26 9.96 -12.02 -15.52
C ILE A 26 9.58 -12.15 -16.98
N ASP A 27 10.22 -13.05 -17.73
CA ASP A 27 9.94 -13.25 -19.16
C ASP A 27 8.49 -13.69 -19.40
N GLN A 28 7.90 -14.45 -18.46
CA GLN A 28 6.50 -14.89 -18.53
C GLN A 28 5.48 -13.85 -18.01
N VAL A 29 5.75 -13.22 -16.87
CA VAL A 29 4.77 -12.39 -16.13
C VAL A 29 4.94 -10.89 -16.39
N GLY A 30 6.12 -10.49 -16.86
CA GLY A 30 6.53 -9.11 -17.01
C GLY A 30 7.02 -8.48 -15.69
N LEU A 31 7.44 -7.22 -15.81
CA LEU A 31 7.90 -6.40 -14.69
C LEU A 31 6.73 -5.87 -13.84
N PHE A 32 7.02 -4.93 -12.94
CA PHE A 32 6.00 -4.19 -12.20
C PHE A 32 5.05 -3.45 -13.14
N ASP A 33 3.79 -3.37 -12.73
CA ASP A 33 2.78 -2.63 -13.48
C ASP A 33 3.06 -1.13 -13.30
N PRO A 34 3.33 -0.38 -14.39
CA PRO A 34 3.83 0.99 -14.31
C PRO A 34 2.79 1.98 -13.78
N ARG A 35 1.56 1.54 -13.47
CA ARG A 35 0.57 2.33 -12.75
C ARG A 35 0.92 2.49 -11.27
N PHE A 36 1.57 1.50 -10.66
CA PHE A 36 2.11 1.60 -9.30
C PHE A 36 3.52 2.21 -9.36
N PHE A 37 3.81 3.19 -8.52
CA PHE A 37 5.16 3.78 -8.43
C PHE A 37 5.86 3.34 -7.15
N VAL A 38 5.19 3.57 -6.02
CA VAL A 38 5.63 3.17 -4.70
C VAL A 38 4.41 2.67 -3.94
N TYR A 39 4.60 1.60 -3.17
CA TYR A 39 3.56 0.77 -2.57
C TYR A 39 2.69 0.03 -3.58
N TYR A 40 2.37 -1.22 -3.24
CA TYR A 40 1.53 -2.13 -4.01
C TYR A 40 2.10 -2.60 -5.36
N GLU A 41 3.21 -2.05 -5.85
CA GLU A 41 3.90 -2.59 -7.04
C GLU A 41 4.31 -4.05 -6.84
N GLU A 42 4.83 -4.38 -5.66
CA GLU A 42 5.28 -5.72 -5.29
C GLU A 42 4.09 -6.63 -4.95
N VAL A 43 3.05 -6.08 -4.31
CA VAL A 43 1.82 -6.83 -3.99
C VAL A 43 1.11 -7.27 -5.27
N ASP A 44 0.99 -6.36 -6.24
CA ASP A 44 0.48 -6.64 -7.57
C ASP A 44 1.33 -7.69 -8.30
N HIS A 45 2.65 -7.54 -8.25
CA HIS A 45 3.58 -8.46 -8.92
C HIS A 45 3.53 -9.85 -8.33
N CYS A 46 3.55 -9.99 -7.00
CA CYS A 46 3.40 -11.26 -6.30
C CYS A 46 2.09 -11.95 -6.68
N ARG A 47 0.98 -11.20 -6.74
CA ARG A 47 -0.31 -11.74 -7.16
C ARG A 47 -0.29 -12.25 -8.60
N ARG A 48 0.29 -11.48 -9.54
CA ARG A 48 0.44 -11.91 -10.94
C ARG A 48 1.36 -13.13 -11.07
N MET A 49 2.45 -13.18 -10.30
CA MET A 49 3.35 -14.33 -10.24
C MET A 49 2.60 -15.60 -9.80
N LYS A 50 1.82 -15.52 -8.72
CA LYS A 50 0.99 -16.64 -8.25
C LYS A 50 -0.05 -17.06 -9.28
N GLN A 51 -0.70 -16.10 -9.96
CA GLN A 51 -1.66 -16.38 -11.03
C GLN A 51 -1.03 -17.11 -12.23
N ALA A 52 0.27 -16.89 -12.48
CA ALA A 52 1.03 -17.58 -13.52
C ALA A 52 1.65 -18.91 -13.06
N GLY A 53 1.37 -19.36 -11.83
CA GLY A 53 1.85 -20.62 -11.26
C GLY A 53 3.18 -20.54 -10.51
N TRP A 54 3.77 -19.35 -10.37
CA TRP A 54 4.99 -19.18 -9.58
C TRP A 54 4.71 -19.14 -8.08
N HIS A 55 5.73 -19.49 -7.29
CA HIS A 55 5.67 -19.41 -5.84
C HIS A 55 6.29 -18.10 -5.35
N VAL A 56 5.66 -17.51 -4.33
CA VAL A 56 6.18 -16.37 -3.58
C VAL A 56 6.60 -16.88 -2.21
N THR A 57 7.86 -16.64 -1.84
CA THR A 57 8.49 -17.27 -0.68
C THR A 57 9.22 -16.22 0.15
N TYR A 58 8.92 -16.17 1.44
CA TYR A 58 9.79 -15.57 2.43
C TYR A 58 10.98 -16.51 2.62
N PHE A 59 12.20 -16.01 2.40
CA PHE A 59 13.42 -16.80 2.52
C PHE A 59 14.09 -16.51 3.87
N GLY A 60 13.95 -17.44 4.82
CA GLY A 60 14.39 -17.25 6.21
C GLY A 60 15.87 -17.54 6.46
N ASP A 61 16.59 -18.06 5.47
CA ASP A 61 18.01 -18.45 5.62
C ASP A 61 18.97 -17.28 5.33
N THR A 62 18.44 -16.08 5.11
CA THR A 62 19.22 -14.84 4.95
C THR A 62 18.56 -13.69 5.70
N THR A 63 19.33 -12.64 5.98
CA THR A 63 18.83 -11.43 6.64
C THR A 63 19.30 -10.19 5.89
N VAL A 64 18.36 -9.27 5.67
CA VAL A 64 18.62 -7.97 5.05
C VAL A 64 18.08 -6.89 5.98
N VAL A 65 18.90 -5.90 6.28
CA VAL A 65 18.49 -4.76 7.11
C VAL A 65 17.84 -3.71 6.22
N HIS A 66 16.54 -3.49 6.38
CA HIS A 66 15.83 -2.39 5.76
C HIS A 66 15.77 -1.20 6.73
N ILE A 67 16.47 -0.12 6.38
CA ILE A 67 16.37 1.14 7.12
C ILE A 67 15.05 1.80 6.72
N GLY A 68 14.02 1.63 7.55
CA GLY A 68 12.67 2.06 7.24
C GLY A 68 12.52 3.58 7.18
N GLY A 69 11.77 4.06 6.20
CA GLY A 69 11.39 5.47 6.12
C GLY A 69 12.42 6.39 5.49
N GLU A 70 13.58 5.90 5.02
CA GLU A 70 14.58 6.72 4.32
C GLU A 70 13.99 7.45 3.11
N SER A 71 13.22 6.75 2.26
CA SER A 71 12.53 7.33 1.10
C SER A 71 11.42 8.32 1.49
N ALA A 72 11.01 8.30 2.76
CA ALA A 72 9.97 9.16 3.32
C ALA A 72 10.54 10.18 4.33
N LYS A 73 11.87 10.25 4.50
CA LYS A 73 12.50 11.19 5.43
C LYS A 73 12.22 12.61 4.96
N ALA A 74 11.40 13.27 5.74
CA ALA A 74 11.45 14.70 5.88
C ALA A 74 11.70 15.02 7.34
N ASP A 75 12.57 15.99 7.55
CA ASP A 75 12.89 16.50 8.87
C ASP A 75 11.62 16.91 9.63
N ALA A 76 11.64 16.74 10.95
CA ALA A 76 10.49 16.69 11.84
C ALA A 76 9.38 17.72 11.53
N GLY A 77 8.26 17.22 11.01
CA GLY A 77 7.06 17.98 10.67
C GLY A 77 6.41 17.35 9.46
N LEU A 78 5.08 17.33 9.36
CA LEU A 78 4.39 16.91 8.13
C LEU A 78 4.71 17.91 7.01
N THR A 79 5.88 17.76 6.38
CA THR A 79 6.30 18.56 5.24
C THR A 79 5.57 18.09 3.97
N ALA A 80 5.76 18.82 2.86
CA ALA A 80 5.22 18.45 1.56
C ALA A 80 5.62 17.04 1.11
N ALA A 81 6.81 16.56 1.49
CA ALA A 81 7.31 15.24 1.13
C ALA A 81 6.53 14.10 1.82
N GLY A 82 6.22 14.23 3.13
CA GLY A 82 5.39 13.24 3.83
C GLY A 82 3.96 13.17 3.28
N ARG A 83 3.39 14.33 2.88
CA ARG A 83 2.10 14.39 2.18
C ARG A 83 2.15 13.73 0.80
N GLN A 84 3.27 13.86 0.09
CA GLN A 84 3.48 13.25 -1.21
C GLN A 84 3.53 11.72 -1.11
N ILE A 85 4.27 11.16 -0.15
CA ILE A 85 4.33 9.71 0.09
C ILE A 85 2.95 9.14 0.45
N ALA A 86 2.23 9.79 1.37
CA ALA A 86 0.88 9.36 1.72
C ALA A 86 -0.08 9.40 0.51
N ARG A 87 0.02 10.43 -0.34
CA ARG A 87 -0.77 10.53 -1.56
C ARG A 87 -0.44 9.38 -2.54
N LEU A 88 0.83 9.07 -2.75
CA LEU A 88 1.27 7.97 -3.61
C LEU A 88 0.79 6.62 -3.09
N GLN A 89 0.89 6.39 -1.78
CA GLN A 89 0.38 5.17 -1.16
C GLN A 89 -1.14 5.01 -1.38
N ILE A 90 -1.91 6.07 -1.13
CA ILE A 90 -3.37 6.03 -1.29
C ILE A 90 -3.77 5.87 -2.76
N GLU A 91 -3.06 6.51 -3.68
CA GLU A 91 -3.23 6.31 -5.12
C GLU A 91 -3.01 4.84 -5.51
N SER A 92 -1.89 4.26 -5.11
CA SER A 92 -1.56 2.85 -5.35
C SER A 92 -2.59 1.89 -4.74
N GLU A 93 -3.06 2.15 -3.52
CA GLU A 93 -4.14 1.39 -2.88
C GLU A 93 -5.42 1.41 -3.72
N MET A 94 -5.86 2.61 -4.13
CA MET A 94 -7.07 2.78 -4.95
C MET A 94 -6.94 2.06 -6.29
N LEU A 95 -5.79 2.19 -6.96
CA LEU A 95 -5.47 1.47 -8.20
C LEU A 95 -5.55 -0.04 -8.01
N TYR A 96 -5.00 -0.57 -6.91
CA TYR A 96 -5.02 -2.01 -6.63
C TYR A 96 -6.44 -2.55 -6.43
N PHE A 97 -7.24 -1.89 -5.58
CA PHE A 97 -8.63 -2.31 -5.35
C PHE A 97 -9.47 -2.20 -6.63
N ARG A 98 -9.26 -1.14 -7.42
CA ARG A 98 -9.93 -0.99 -8.70
C ARG A 98 -9.51 -2.06 -9.71
N LYS A 99 -8.22 -2.41 -9.79
CA LYS A 99 -7.67 -3.42 -10.70
C LYS A 99 -8.23 -4.82 -10.43
N TYR A 100 -8.31 -5.23 -9.16
CA TYR A 100 -8.66 -6.61 -8.81
C TYR A 100 -10.10 -6.84 -8.37
N HIS A 101 -10.82 -5.77 -8.00
CA HIS A 101 -12.18 -5.85 -7.47
C HIS A 101 -13.15 -4.90 -8.19
N GLY A 102 -12.72 -4.25 -9.27
CA GLY A 102 -13.59 -3.38 -10.07
C GLY A 102 -14.10 -2.16 -9.30
N LEU A 103 -15.29 -1.66 -9.67
CA LEU A 103 -15.83 -0.43 -9.08
C LEU A 103 -16.31 -0.68 -7.65
N SER A 104 -16.91 -1.85 -7.41
CA SER A 104 -17.35 -2.28 -6.08
C SER A 104 -16.17 -2.33 -5.10
N GLY A 105 -15.01 -2.81 -5.53
CA GLY A 105 -13.78 -2.76 -4.74
C GLY A 105 -13.36 -1.34 -4.32
N LEU A 106 -13.35 -0.41 -5.28
CA LEU A 106 -13.04 0.99 -5.01
C LEU A 106 -14.06 1.64 -4.06
N LEU A 107 -15.35 1.38 -4.27
CA LEU A 107 -16.42 1.90 -3.42
C LEU A 107 -16.33 1.31 -2.00
N ALA A 108 -16.06 0.01 -1.86
CA ALA A 108 -15.85 -0.63 -0.57
C ALA A 108 -14.65 -0.03 0.17
N PHE A 109 -13.54 0.22 -0.54
CA PHE A 109 -12.39 0.93 0.02
C PHE A 109 -12.76 2.32 0.56
N LEU A 110 -13.52 3.11 -0.21
CA LEU A 110 -13.98 4.44 0.21
C LEU A 110 -14.92 4.37 1.42
N VAL A 111 -15.86 3.43 1.42
CA VAL A 111 -16.81 3.22 2.53
C VAL A 111 -16.07 2.83 3.80
N LEU A 112 -15.16 1.85 3.74
CA LEU A 112 -14.37 1.41 4.90
C LEU A 112 -13.48 2.54 5.44
N THR A 113 -12.85 3.31 4.55
CA THR A 113 -12.06 4.49 4.93
C THR A 113 -12.97 5.56 5.57
N GLY A 114 -14.18 5.75 5.04
CA GLY A 114 -15.21 6.62 5.61
C GLY A 114 -15.65 6.20 7.01
N CYS A 115 -15.90 4.91 7.23
CA CYS A 115 -16.20 4.35 8.54
C CYS A 115 -15.04 4.57 9.52
N GLY A 116 -13.78 4.38 9.09
CA GLY A 116 -12.59 4.70 9.88
C GLY A 116 -12.53 6.17 10.27
N ALA A 117 -12.78 7.08 9.33
CA ALA A 117 -12.85 8.52 9.57
C ALA A 117 -13.96 8.91 10.55
N MET A 118 -15.11 8.21 10.50
CA MET A 118 -16.20 8.38 11.46
C MET A 118 -15.80 7.90 12.86
N LEU A 119 -15.14 6.74 12.98
CA LEU A 119 -14.65 6.26 14.27
C LEU A 119 -13.64 7.22 14.89
N ASP A 120 -12.77 7.84 14.08
CA ASP A 120 -11.86 8.89 14.54
C ASP A 120 -12.64 10.10 15.09
N LEU A 121 -13.77 10.47 14.47
CA LEU A 121 -14.68 11.52 14.99
C LEU A 121 -15.33 11.16 16.31
N LEU A 122 -15.89 9.97 16.40
CA LEU A 122 -16.52 9.51 17.63
C LEU A 122 -15.52 9.44 18.79
N LYS A 123 -14.28 8.99 18.54
CA LYS A 123 -13.21 8.97 19.55
C LYS A 123 -12.86 10.37 20.06
N ASP A 124 -12.84 11.37 19.18
CA ASP A 124 -12.56 12.75 19.56
C ASP A 124 -13.65 13.35 20.45
N LEU A 125 -14.91 12.95 20.25
CA LEU A 125 -16.04 13.36 21.11
C LEU A 125 -15.99 12.74 22.51
N VAL A 126 -15.53 11.49 22.62
CA VAL A 126 -15.50 10.75 23.90
C VAL A 126 -14.26 11.05 24.74
N ARG A 127 -13.10 11.29 24.09
CA ARG A 127 -11.84 11.63 24.77
C ARG A 127 -11.13 12.73 23.98
N PRO A 128 -11.25 14.01 24.36
CA PRO A 128 -10.48 15.07 23.72
C PRO A 128 -8.98 14.76 23.81
N SER A 129 -8.30 14.91 22.68
CA SER A 129 -6.94 14.40 22.45
C SER A 129 -5.90 15.07 23.37
N GLN A 130 -5.21 14.27 24.20
CA GLN A 130 -3.94 14.63 24.83
C GLN A 130 -2.80 14.57 23.78
N GLY A 131 -2.81 15.47 22.80
CA GLY A 131 -1.66 15.75 21.94
C GLY A 131 -1.30 14.72 20.84
N ARG A 132 -2.08 13.66 20.61
CA ARG A 132 -1.86 12.74 19.47
C ARG A 132 -2.74 13.12 18.26
N PRO A 133 -2.20 13.19 17.03
CA PRO A 133 -3.02 13.40 15.83
C PRO A 133 -3.90 12.18 15.58
N ARG A 134 -5.22 12.35 15.78
CA ARG A 134 -6.25 11.31 15.58
C ARG A 134 -6.96 11.40 14.22
N ASN A 135 -6.42 12.18 13.30
CA ASN A 135 -7.10 12.49 12.04
C ASN A 135 -6.57 11.69 10.84
N ALA A 136 -5.82 10.61 11.07
CA ALA A 136 -5.18 9.83 10.01
C ALA A 136 -6.20 9.28 9.00
N GLN A 137 -7.31 8.66 9.44
CA GLN A 137 -8.32 8.15 8.51
C GLN A 137 -9.10 9.27 7.83
N ARG A 138 -9.29 10.41 8.52
CA ARG A 138 -9.91 11.59 7.90
C ARG A 138 -9.03 12.20 6.82
N GLN A 139 -7.73 12.29 7.04
CA GLN A 139 -6.76 12.75 6.05
C GLN A 139 -6.72 11.78 4.86
N LYS A 140 -6.69 10.47 5.13
CA LYS A 140 -6.78 9.43 4.11
C LYS A 140 -8.03 9.60 3.26
N LEU A 141 -9.22 9.70 3.87
CA LEU A 141 -10.48 9.90 3.16
C LEU A 141 -10.45 11.14 2.27
N LYS A 142 -9.99 12.29 2.80
CA LYS A 142 -9.88 13.54 2.04
C LYS A 142 -8.98 13.37 0.81
N LEU A 143 -7.82 12.72 0.99
CA LEU A 143 -6.89 12.45 -0.10
C LEU A 143 -7.50 11.48 -1.12
N SER A 144 -8.13 10.39 -0.68
CA SER A 144 -8.81 9.43 -1.56
C SER A 144 -9.88 10.10 -2.42
N LEU A 145 -10.73 10.94 -1.83
CA LEU A 145 -11.75 11.70 -2.56
C LEU A 145 -11.12 12.67 -3.56
N SER A 146 -10.04 13.36 -3.18
CA SER A 146 -9.32 14.28 -4.08
C SER A 146 -8.65 13.58 -5.27
N LEU A 147 -8.37 12.28 -5.14
CA LEU A 147 -7.71 11.48 -6.17
C LEU A 147 -8.69 10.90 -7.20
N LEU A 148 -10.00 10.82 -6.91
CA LEU A 148 -10.98 10.19 -7.80
C LEU A 148 -11.03 10.81 -9.20
N GLY A 149 -11.10 12.13 -9.30
CA GLY A 149 -11.12 12.84 -10.59
C GLY A 149 -9.82 12.64 -11.38
N PRO A 150 -8.66 13.03 -10.82
CA PRO A 150 -7.36 12.89 -11.49
C PRO A 150 -7.05 11.46 -11.97
N THR A 151 -7.36 10.45 -11.15
CA THR A 151 -7.11 9.03 -11.47
C THR A 151 -8.19 8.40 -12.37
N GLY A 152 -9.22 9.15 -12.78
CA GLY A 152 -10.33 8.62 -13.55
C GLY A 152 -11.01 7.46 -12.83
N TRP A 153 -11.37 7.65 -11.56
CA TRP A 153 -11.91 6.61 -10.67
C TRP A 153 -10.94 5.42 -10.52
N ALA A 154 -9.68 5.75 -10.18
CA ALA A 154 -8.60 4.79 -9.93
C ALA A 154 -8.32 3.84 -11.10
N THR A 155 -8.51 4.29 -12.34
CA THR A 155 -8.18 3.50 -13.54
C THR A 155 -6.77 3.79 -14.06
N ARG A 156 -6.23 4.97 -13.73
CA ARG A 156 -4.90 5.44 -14.14
C ARG A 156 -4.21 6.20 -13.00
N PRO A 157 -2.86 6.25 -12.97
CA PRO A 157 -2.14 7.10 -12.03
C PRO A 157 -2.31 8.59 -12.39
N THR A 158 -1.91 9.47 -11.47
CA THR A 158 -1.94 10.93 -11.65
C THR A 158 -0.71 11.52 -12.32
N ARG A 159 0.34 10.71 -12.53
CA ARG A 159 1.54 11.06 -13.29
C ARG A 159 1.38 10.77 -14.78
#